data_AF-A0A2D6R606-F1
#
_entry.id   AF-A0A2D6R606-F1
#
_cell.length_a   1.000
_cell.length_b   1.000
_cell.length_c   1.000
_cell.angle_alpha   90.00
_cell.angle_beta   90.00
_cell.angle_gamma   90.00
#
_symmetry.space_group_name_H-M   'P 1'
#
loop_
_entity.id
_entity.type
_entity.pdbx_description
1 polymer ?
#
loop_
_entity_poly.entity_id
_entity_poly.type
_entity_poly.pdbx_seq_one_letter_code
_entity_poly.pdbx_strand_id
1 'polypeptide(L)'
;MEKSGQAAMEFLSTYGWAILVVLTAIGALAYFGVLSPSNYLPQSCVLESGVGCQDFKVDENSVTLILQNGRGSAMTITDMKVEGCTGSAFGTILNGAEATFVVDGCNNTIGQKFKHDVNVTYTAESGISHLITGTIIDDIQNGTSKGQTNFVDSFTRANSSTVGNGWTEVDGGDAKAQIIDNRMFFEASDEVNMPLVRHTFTQQDNGTLTFRYTFNFERTGDENNYEVYVQLGDEALIVSPTVSDNTGVAVNLLWASPMWGMANHEGFGHVNGAAVTQLAVLSGDAGFNAGGDTNIVVTVHLDSNTYDVALSGAGVISGSGANGIAFDNNVAINTVRIYVDNLNNNNFDDTEFDDVSIISS
;
A
#
# COMPACT_ATOMS: atom_id res chain seq x y z
N MET A 1 -26.45 -56.25 52.76
CA MET A 1 -26.16 -55.02 51.99
C MET A 1 -26.57 -53.84 52.85
N GLU A 2 -25.86 -52.70 52.81
CA GLU A 2 -26.19 -51.36 53.41
C GLU A 2 -24.99 -50.67 54.12
N LYS A 3 -23.79 -51.29 54.24
CA LYS A 3 -22.62 -50.62 54.86
C LYS A 3 -21.82 -49.70 53.91
N SER A 4 -22.07 -49.75 52.61
CA SER A 4 -21.28 -49.01 51.60
C SER A 4 -21.67 -47.52 51.50
N GLY A 5 -22.94 -47.18 51.73
CA GLY A 5 -23.44 -45.80 51.63
C GLY A 5 -23.05 -44.92 52.82
N GLN A 6 -22.91 -45.52 54.01
CA GLN A 6 -22.61 -44.79 55.24
C GLN A 6 -21.15 -44.32 55.30
N ALA A 7 -20.21 -45.14 54.80
CA ALA A 7 -18.80 -44.75 54.68
C ALA A 7 -18.57 -43.67 53.61
N ALA A 8 -19.34 -43.70 52.52
CA ALA A 8 -19.24 -42.69 51.45
C ALA A 8 -19.71 -41.30 51.91
N MET A 9 -20.76 -41.23 52.73
CA MET A 9 -21.27 -39.97 53.31
C MET A 9 -20.30 -39.32 54.29
N GLU A 10 -19.60 -40.12 55.09
CA GLU A 10 -18.61 -39.61 56.05
C GLU A 10 -17.39 -39.01 55.33
N PHE A 11 -16.94 -39.67 54.26
CA PHE A 11 -15.85 -39.20 53.39
C PHE A 11 -16.21 -37.89 52.67
N LEU A 12 -17.43 -37.78 52.16
CA LEU A 12 -17.90 -36.56 51.48
C LEU A 12 -17.96 -35.35 52.44
N SER A 13 -18.33 -35.57 53.70
CA SER A 13 -18.42 -34.49 54.70
C SER A 13 -17.05 -34.00 55.20
N THR A 14 -16.07 -34.90 55.34
CA THR A 14 -14.73 -34.57 55.86
C THR A 14 -13.82 -33.97 54.80
N TYR A 15 -13.99 -34.36 53.53
CA TYR A 15 -13.19 -33.84 52.42
C TYR A 15 -13.95 -32.88 51.50
N GLY A 16 -15.26 -32.70 51.68
CA GLY A 16 -16.08 -31.82 50.85
C GLY A 16 -15.62 -30.37 50.87
N TRP A 17 -15.22 -29.85 52.03
CA TRP A 17 -14.66 -28.51 52.15
C TRP A 17 -13.32 -28.39 51.42
N ALA A 18 -12.49 -29.43 51.41
CA ALA A 18 -11.21 -29.43 50.72
C ALA A 18 -11.40 -29.40 49.19
N ILE A 19 -12.37 -30.15 48.67
CA ILE A 19 -12.72 -30.12 47.24
C ILE A 19 -13.26 -28.72 46.85
N LEU A 20 -14.10 -28.11 47.69
CA LEU A 20 -14.59 -26.74 47.45
C LEU A 20 -13.46 -25.71 47.40
N VAL A 21 -12.49 -25.79 48.32
CA VAL A 21 -11.31 -24.91 48.31
C VAL A 21 -10.51 -25.09 47.01
N VAL A 22 -10.27 -26.33 46.57
CA VAL A 22 -9.53 -26.61 45.33
C VAL A 22 -10.28 -26.10 44.10
N LEU A 23 -11.59 -26.35 44.00
CA LEU A 23 -12.40 -25.84 42.88
C LEU A 23 -12.46 -24.31 42.87
N THR A 24 -12.54 -23.68 44.03
CA THR A 24 -12.50 -22.22 44.15
C THR A 24 -11.15 -21.67 43.70
N ALA A 25 -10.04 -22.33 44.07
CA ALA A 25 -8.69 -21.95 43.64
C ALA A 25 -8.51 -22.10 42.12
N ILE A 26 -8.95 -23.21 41.53
CA ILE A 26 -8.91 -23.43 40.08
C ILE A 26 -9.79 -22.39 39.37
N GLY A 27 -10.99 -22.13 39.89
CA GLY A 27 -11.90 -21.10 39.38
C GLY A 27 -11.28 -19.70 39.41
N ALA A 28 -10.58 -19.36 40.49
CA ALA A 28 -9.85 -18.09 40.60
C ALA A 28 -8.69 -18.02 39.60
N LEU A 29 -7.88 -19.08 39.46
CA LEU A 29 -6.77 -19.13 38.49
C LEU A 29 -7.25 -19.07 37.04
N ALA A 30 -8.39 -19.70 36.73
CA ALA A 30 -9.04 -19.60 35.42
C ALA A 30 -9.59 -18.19 35.19
N TYR A 31 -10.23 -17.58 36.20
CA TYR A 31 -10.75 -16.22 36.13
C TYR A 31 -9.65 -15.18 35.91
N PHE A 32 -8.50 -15.34 36.56
CA PHE A 32 -7.32 -14.47 36.37
C PHE A 32 -6.50 -14.81 35.11
N GLY A 33 -6.93 -15.77 34.28
CA GLY A 33 -6.27 -16.10 33.01
C GLY A 33 -4.91 -16.78 33.16
N VAL A 34 -4.55 -17.27 34.35
CA VAL A 34 -3.28 -18.01 34.59
C VAL A 34 -3.26 -19.34 33.82
N LEU A 35 -4.44 -19.91 33.55
CA LEU A 35 -4.58 -21.15 32.78
C LEU A 35 -4.85 -20.93 31.30
N SER A 36 -4.80 -19.70 30.78
CA SER A 36 -5.01 -19.41 29.37
C SER A 36 -3.83 -19.93 28.54
N PRO A 37 -3.98 -20.99 27.72
CA PRO A 37 -2.87 -21.59 26.96
C PRO A 37 -2.24 -20.62 25.96
N SER A 38 -3.00 -19.59 25.56
CA SER A 38 -2.55 -18.51 24.68
C SER A 38 -1.35 -17.74 25.23
N ASN A 39 -1.23 -17.58 26.56
CA ASN A 39 -0.14 -16.83 27.18
C ASN A 39 1.21 -17.58 27.16
N TYR A 40 1.20 -18.87 26.82
CA TYR A 40 2.39 -19.73 26.80
C TYR A 40 2.84 -20.12 25.39
N LEU A 41 2.14 -19.64 24.35
CA LEU A 41 2.60 -19.82 22.98
C LEU A 41 3.77 -18.87 22.72
N PRO A 42 4.94 -19.39 22.29
CA PRO A 42 6.07 -18.55 21.94
C PRO A 42 5.72 -17.68 20.73
N GLN A 43 6.33 -16.50 20.67
CA GLN A 43 6.32 -15.68 19.47
C GLN A 43 6.91 -16.49 18.32
N SER A 44 6.19 -16.57 17.21
CA SER A 44 6.60 -17.37 16.07
C SER A 44 6.13 -16.72 14.78
N CYS A 45 7.05 -16.55 13.83
CA CYS A 45 6.75 -16.22 12.44
C CYS A 45 7.38 -17.30 11.58
N VAL A 46 6.54 -18.10 10.92
CA VAL A 46 7.00 -19.22 10.10
C VAL A 46 6.38 -19.09 8.72
N LEU A 47 7.24 -18.98 7.71
CA LEU A 47 6.89 -19.01 6.30
C LEU A 47 7.39 -20.32 5.69
N GLU A 48 6.89 -20.66 4.51
CA GLU A 48 7.40 -21.80 3.75
C GLU A 48 8.90 -21.67 3.42
N SER A 49 9.53 -22.82 3.13
CA SER A 49 10.97 -22.90 2.87
C SER A 49 11.38 -22.02 1.68
N GLY A 50 12.43 -21.23 1.90
CA GLY A 50 13.01 -20.32 0.91
C GLY A 50 12.81 -18.84 1.22
N VAL A 51 11.85 -18.48 2.09
CA VAL A 51 11.70 -17.11 2.62
C VAL A 51 11.77 -17.19 4.14
N GLY A 52 12.81 -16.59 4.73
CA GLY A 52 12.99 -16.55 6.17
C GLY A 52 12.27 -15.34 6.76
N CYS A 53 11.53 -15.53 7.85
CA CYS A 53 11.05 -14.42 8.68
C CYS A 53 12.11 -14.18 9.77
N GLN A 54 12.87 -13.09 9.64
CA GLN A 54 13.98 -12.79 10.56
C GLN A 54 13.49 -12.09 11.81
N ASP A 55 12.54 -11.17 11.64
CA ASP A 55 11.91 -10.44 12.72
C ASP A 55 10.49 -10.05 12.32
N PHE A 56 9.64 -9.82 13.31
CA PHE A 56 8.27 -9.40 13.10
C PHE A 56 7.73 -8.70 14.34
N LYS A 57 6.73 -7.85 14.10
CA LYS A 57 6.02 -7.17 15.17
C LYS A 57 4.57 -7.01 14.79
N VAL A 58 3.68 -7.33 15.72
CA VAL A 58 2.25 -7.06 15.58
C VAL A 58 1.83 -5.90 16.46
N ASP A 59 1.28 -4.87 15.82
CA ASP A 59 0.72 -3.69 16.47
C ASP A 59 -0.81 -3.68 16.33
N GLU A 60 -1.46 -2.70 16.97
CA GLU A 60 -2.91 -2.50 16.93
C GLU A 60 -3.50 -2.34 15.52
N ASN A 61 -2.74 -1.78 14.57
CA ASN A 61 -3.25 -1.46 13.24
C ASN A 61 -2.41 -2.01 12.08
N SER A 62 -1.29 -2.69 12.38
CA SER A 62 -0.39 -3.19 11.35
C SER A 62 0.40 -4.42 11.80
N VAL A 63 0.97 -5.10 10.82
CA VAL A 63 1.92 -6.20 10.99
C VAL A 63 3.18 -5.87 10.21
N THR A 64 4.30 -5.75 10.91
CA THR A 64 5.62 -5.49 10.32
C THR A 64 6.41 -6.78 10.26
N LEU A 65 7.00 -7.07 9.10
CA LEU A 65 7.74 -8.29 8.79
C LEU A 65 9.09 -7.95 8.17
N ILE A 66 10.17 -8.50 8.71
CA ILE A 66 11.49 -8.47 8.08
C ILE A 66 11.73 -9.83 7.45
N LEU A 67 11.69 -9.87 6.11
CA LEU A 67 11.82 -11.09 5.34
C LEU A 67 13.19 -11.17 4.67
N GLN A 68 13.79 -12.36 4.72
CA GLN A 68 15.02 -12.71 4.02
C GLN A 68 14.72 -13.64 2.86
N ASN A 69 15.27 -13.32 1.68
CA ASN A 69 15.18 -14.20 0.51
C ASN A 69 16.32 -15.23 0.50
N GLY A 70 15.98 -16.51 0.62
CA GLY A 70 16.94 -17.63 0.56
C GLY A 70 16.84 -18.49 -0.72
N ARG A 71 16.13 -18.04 -1.76
CA ARG A 71 15.81 -18.89 -2.94
C ARG A 71 16.87 -18.90 -4.04
N GLY A 72 18.00 -18.23 -3.86
CA GLY A 72 19.11 -18.27 -4.82
C GLY A 72 19.00 -17.30 -6.01
N SER A 73 17.89 -16.55 -6.12
CA SER A 73 17.63 -15.53 -7.16
C SER A 73 16.84 -14.37 -6.56
N ALA A 74 16.78 -13.21 -7.22
CA ALA A 74 15.95 -12.11 -6.75
C ALA A 74 14.45 -12.49 -6.80
N MET A 75 13.68 -11.99 -5.84
CA MET A 75 12.22 -12.17 -5.80
C MET A 75 11.51 -10.83 -5.68
N THR A 76 10.42 -10.66 -6.41
CA THR A 76 9.56 -9.48 -6.30
C THR A 76 8.23 -9.90 -5.69
N ILE A 77 7.96 -9.45 -4.47
CA ILE A 77 6.67 -9.61 -3.79
C ILE A 77 5.68 -8.67 -4.47
N THR A 78 4.67 -9.26 -5.11
CA THR A 78 3.61 -8.53 -5.83
C THR A 78 2.43 -8.24 -4.92
N ASP A 79 2.16 -9.10 -3.94
CA ASP A 79 1.09 -8.92 -2.96
C ASP A 79 1.43 -9.69 -1.68
N MET A 80 1.30 -9.06 -0.52
CA MET A 80 1.44 -9.70 0.78
C MET A 80 0.26 -9.30 1.65
N LYS A 81 -0.51 -10.30 2.07
CA LYS A 81 -1.72 -10.11 2.88
C LYS A 81 -1.60 -10.87 4.19
N VAL A 82 -2.10 -10.26 5.25
CA VAL A 82 -2.24 -10.89 6.56
C VAL A 82 -3.73 -10.96 6.88
N GLU A 83 -4.20 -12.14 7.28
CA GLU A 83 -5.58 -12.33 7.69
C GLU A 83 -5.93 -11.36 8.84
N GLY A 84 -7.06 -10.66 8.72
CA GLY A 84 -7.49 -9.65 9.70
C GLY A 84 -6.99 -8.23 9.41
N CYS A 85 -6.16 -8.04 8.38
CA CYS A 85 -5.71 -6.74 7.89
C CYS A 85 -6.27 -6.48 6.49
N THR A 86 -6.58 -5.22 6.17
CA THR A 86 -7.10 -4.83 4.85
C THR A 86 -6.01 -4.39 3.86
N GLY A 87 -4.84 -4.00 4.36
CA GLY A 87 -3.72 -3.55 3.53
C GLY A 87 -2.96 -4.70 2.87
N SER A 88 -2.08 -4.33 1.96
CA SER A 88 -1.12 -5.22 1.33
C SER A 88 0.28 -4.60 1.33
N ALA A 89 1.31 -5.46 1.30
CA ALA A 89 2.69 -5.04 1.13
C ALA A 89 3.30 -5.64 -0.15
N PHE A 90 4.24 -4.92 -0.74
CA PHE A 90 4.94 -5.33 -1.96
C PHE A 90 6.34 -4.74 -2.00
N GLY A 91 7.22 -5.33 -2.80
CA GLY A 91 8.62 -4.91 -2.91
C GLY A 91 9.54 -6.02 -3.38
N THR A 92 10.80 -5.69 -3.66
CA THR A 92 11.78 -6.64 -4.20
C THR A 92 12.84 -6.98 -3.14
N ILE A 93 13.18 -8.26 -3.03
CA ILE A 93 14.23 -8.77 -2.15
C ILE A 93 15.30 -9.48 -2.99
N LEU A 94 16.52 -8.95 -2.97
CA LEU A 94 17.66 -9.60 -3.62
C LEU A 94 18.03 -10.91 -2.91
N ASN A 95 18.69 -11.83 -3.62
CA ASN A 95 19.12 -13.09 -3.03
C ASN A 95 20.04 -12.87 -1.82
N GLY A 96 19.67 -13.45 -0.67
CA GLY A 96 20.37 -13.32 0.61
C GLY A 96 20.15 -11.99 1.33
N ALA A 97 19.41 -11.04 0.74
CA ALA A 97 19.09 -9.76 1.36
C ALA A 97 17.84 -9.85 2.23
N GLU A 98 17.67 -8.85 3.09
CA GLU A 98 16.50 -8.64 3.93
C GLU A 98 15.74 -7.40 3.45
N ALA A 99 14.42 -7.42 3.60
CA ALA A 99 13.57 -6.27 3.35
C ALA A 99 12.43 -6.20 4.38
N THR A 100 12.03 -4.98 4.71
CA THR A 100 10.94 -4.70 5.65
C THR A 100 9.64 -4.50 4.89
N PHE A 101 8.59 -5.20 5.31
CA PHE A 101 7.24 -5.09 4.79
C PHE A 101 6.30 -4.70 5.92
N VAL A 102 5.37 -3.80 5.63
CA VAL A 102 4.36 -3.36 6.57
C VAL A 102 3.00 -3.60 5.95
N VAL A 103 2.20 -4.45 6.58
CA VAL A 103 0.82 -4.72 6.20
C VAL A 103 -0.08 -3.95 7.14
N ASP A 104 -0.71 -2.90 6.62
CA ASP A 104 -1.57 -1.98 7.39
C ASP A 104 -3.05 -2.40 7.38
N GLY A 105 -3.88 -1.62 8.06
CA GLY A 105 -5.34 -1.81 8.07
C GLY A 105 -5.80 -2.98 8.92
N CYS A 106 -5.02 -3.37 9.92
CA CYS A 106 -5.47 -4.31 10.95
C CYS A 106 -6.36 -3.58 11.97
N ASN A 107 -7.22 -4.31 12.68
CA ASN A 107 -8.00 -3.78 13.80
C ASN A 107 -7.81 -4.66 15.03
N ASN A 108 -6.56 -4.73 15.48
CA ASN A 108 -6.08 -5.59 16.55
C ASN A 108 -6.31 -4.91 17.91
N THR A 109 -6.65 -5.71 18.92
CA THR A 109 -6.81 -5.21 20.30
C THR A 109 -5.53 -5.44 21.09
N ILE A 110 -4.94 -4.35 21.62
CA ILE A 110 -3.71 -4.41 22.43
C ILE A 110 -3.86 -5.44 23.57
N GLY A 111 -2.81 -6.22 23.79
CA GLY A 111 -2.75 -7.23 24.84
C GLY A 111 -3.51 -8.53 24.53
N GLN A 112 -4.14 -8.63 23.34
CA GLN A 112 -4.60 -9.91 22.82
C GLN A 112 -3.49 -10.63 22.05
N LYS A 113 -3.63 -11.94 21.88
CA LYS A 113 -2.77 -12.72 21.00
C LYS A 113 -3.22 -12.55 19.55
N PHE A 114 -2.26 -12.23 18.68
CA PHE A 114 -2.42 -12.30 17.25
C PHE A 114 -2.04 -13.70 16.77
N LYS A 115 -2.94 -14.37 16.04
CA LYS A 115 -2.65 -15.64 15.38
C LYS A 115 -3.39 -15.69 14.05
N HIS A 116 -2.68 -15.33 12.99
CA HIS A 116 -3.24 -15.20 11.66
C HIS A 116 -2.28 -15.72 10.60
N ASP A 117 -2.86 -16.13 9.47
CA ASP A 117 -2.10 -16.57 8.33
C ASP A 117 -1.62 -15.37 7.50
N VAL A 118 -0.42 -15.52 6.93
CA VAL A 118 0.19 -14.58 6.00
C VAL A 118 0.36 -15.24 4.64
N ASN A 119 -0.10 -14.55 3.61
CA ASN A 119 -0.06 -14.99 2.22
C ASN A 119 0.84 -14.04 1.43
N VAL A 120 1.96 -14.56 0.91
CA VAL A 120 2.96 -13.81 0.15
C VAL A 120 2.96 -14.30 -1.30
N THR A 121 2.45 -13.47 -2.20
CA THR A 121 2.53 -13.68 -3.65
C THR A 121 3.79 -13.00 -4.19
N TYR A 122 4.60 -13.73 -4.93
CA TYR A 122 5.83 -13.20 -5.53
C TYR A 122 6.09 -13.77 -6.92
N THR A 123 6.86 -13.03 -7.72
CA THR A 123 7.43 -13.48 -8.98
C THR A 123 8.93 -13.72 -8.82
N ALA A 124 9.41 -14.84 -9.37
CA ALA A 124 10.83 -15.10 -9.53
C ALA A 124 11.35 -14.45 -10.82
N GLU A 125 12.67 -14.43 -11.04
CA GLU A 125 13.30 -13.95 -12.29
C GLU A 125 12.75 -14.61 -13.56
N SER A 126 12.17 -15.82 -13.45
CA SER A 126 11.50 -16.50 -14.56
C SER A 126 10.15 -15.87 -14.97
N GLY A 127 9.65 -14.89 -14.21
CA GLY A 127 8.35 -14.24 -14.42
C GLY A 127 7.15 -15.04 -13.92
N ILE A 128 7.36 -16.23 -13.35
CA ILE A 128 6.27 -17.08 -12.85
C ILE A 128 5.86 -16.62 -11.44
N SER A 129 4.56 -16.41 -11.26
CA SER A 129 3.98 -16.08 -9.96
C SER A 129 3.81 -17.33 -9.07
N HIS A 130 4.12 -17.16 -7.79
CA HIS A 130 4.05 -18.18 -6.76
C HIS A 130 3.41 -17.60 -5.49
N LEU A 131 2.70 -18.44 -4.74
CA LEU A 131 2.13 -18.11 -3.44
C LEU A 131 2.86 -18.89 -2.34
N ILE A 132 3.31 -18.18 -1.31
CA ILE A 132 3.83 -18.74 -0.06
C ILE A 132 2.84 -18.44 1.05
N THR A 133 2.54 -19.45 1.85
CA THR A 133 1.75 -19.28 3.08
C THR A 133 2.63 -19.33 4.31
N GLY A 134 2.16 -18.73 5.40
CA GLY A 134 2.79 -18.83 6.71
C GLY A 134 1.84 -18.42 7.81
N THR A 135 2.33 -18.49 9.05
CA THR A 135 1.54 -18.12 10.23
C THR A 135 2.38 -17.23 11.14
N ILE A 136 1.74 -16.19 11.66
CA ILE A 136 2.31 -15.24 12.61
C ILE A 136 1.59 -15.43 13.94
N ILE A 137 2.36 -15.57 15.01
CA ILE A 137 1.90 -15.66 16.39
C ILE A 137 2.68 -14.64 17.21
N ASP A 138 1.99 -13.60 17.71
CA ASP A 138 2.58 -12.58 18.56
C ASP A 138 1.61 -12.08 19.64
N ASP A 139 2.12 -11.37 20.64
CA ASP A 139 1.32 -10.47 21.46
C ASP A 139 1.15 -9.14 20.73
N ILE A 140 -0.09 -8.61 20.68
CA ILE A 140 -0.36 -7.31 20.07
C ILE A 140 0.18 -6.23 21.00
N GLN A 141 1.20 -5.51 20.54
CA GLN A 141 1.87 -4.46 21.31
C GLN A 141 1.31 -3.08 20.99
N ASN A 142 1.64 -2.12 21.85
CA ASN A 142 1.39 -0.71 21.56
C ASN A 142 2.43 -0.26 20.53
N GLY A 143 1.97 0.21 19.37
CA GLY A 143 2.84 0.70 18.31
C GLY A 143 3.54 1.98 18.73
N THR A 144 4.88 2.01 18.64
CA THR A 144 5.65 3.26 18.72
C THR A 144 5.61 3.89 17.32
N SER A 145 4.83 4.95 17.16
CA SER A 145 4.62 5.76 15.93
C SER A 145 4.20 4.95 14.69
N LYS A 146 2.88 5.01 14.44
CA LYS A 146 2.16 4.47 13.28
C LYS A 146 2.70 4.99 11.96
N GLY A 147 2.61 4.16 10.93
CA GLY A 147 2.08 4.60 9.65
C GLY A 147 0.61 5.07 9.82
N GLN A 148 0.33 6.36 10.02
CA GLN A 148 -1.01 6.92 9.93
C GLN A 148 -1.51 6.80 8.49
N THR A 149 -2.49 5.91 8.28
CA THR A 149 -3.24 5.84 7.03
C THR A 149 -4.02 7.14 6.84
N ASN A 150 -3.54 7.98 5.93
CA ASN A 150 -4.15 9.27 5.63
C ASN A 150 -5.26 9.14 4.59
N PHE A 151 -5.06 8.25 3.62
CA PHE A 151 -6.04 8.03 2.55
C PHE A 151 -5.80 6.67 1.88
N VAL A 152 -6.87 5.96 1.51
CA VAL A 152 -6.84 4.74 0.69
C VAL A 152 -8.09 4.71 -0.18
N ASP A 153 -7.91 4.40 -1.46
CA ASP A 153 -8.99 4.09 -2.39
C ASP A 153 -8.52 3.01 -3.39
N SER A 154 -9.11 1.82 -3.29
CA SER A 154 -8.84 0.71 -4.24
C SER A 154 -9.79 0.69 -5.43
N PHE A 155 -10.70 1.66 -5.54
CA PHE A 155 -11.68 1.79 -6.63
C PHE A 155 -12.58 0.56 -6.90
N THR A 156 -12.52 -0.46 -6.04
CA THR A 156 -13.34 -1.69 -6.05
C THR A 156 -14.81 -1.44 -5.73
N ARG A 157 -15.47 -0.71 -6.62
CA ARG A 157 -16.89 -0.35 -6.57
C ARG A 157 -17.50 -0.43 -7.97
N ALA A 158 -18.83 -0.48 -8.01
CA ALA A 158 -19.57 -0.57 -9.26
C ALA A 158 -19.28 0.61 -10.21
N ASN A 159 -19.35 0.34 -11.51
CA ASN A 159 -19.12 1.36 -12.55
C ASN A 159 -20.01 2.58 -12.30
N SER A 160 -19.41 3.75 -12.41
CA SER A 160 -20.00 5.03 -12.00
C SER A 160 -19.43 6.15 -12.84
N SER A 161 -20.26 7.10 -13.27
CA SER A 161 -19.82 8.26 -14.06
C SER A 161 -19.11 9.35 -13.25
N THR A 162 -18.80 9.07 -11.98
CA THR A 162 -18.04 9.92 -11.05
C THR A 162 -17.20 9.01 -10.18
N VAL A 163 -16.00 9.44 -9.81
CA VAL A 163 -15.08 8.70 -8.94
C VAL A 163 -15.66 8.56 -7.53
N GLY A 164 -16.22 9.62 -6.95
CA GLY A 164 -16.82 9.58 -5.61
C GLY A 164 -15.78 9.44 -4.48
N ASN A 165 -16.16 8.88 -3.32
CA ASN A 165 -15.26 8.59 -2.19
C ASN A 165 -14.38 9.78 -1.71
N GLY A 166 -14.93 11.00 -1.72
CA GLY A 166 -14.20 12.20 -1.27
C GLY A 166 -13.30 12.85 -2.33
N TRP A 167 -13.17 12.25 -3.52
CA TRP A 167 -12.53 12.90 -4.66
C TRP A 167 -13.37 14.09 -5.14
N THR A 168 -12.69 15.19 -5.43
CA THR A 168 -13.23 16.35 -6.12
C THR A 168 -12.80 16.30 -7.57
N GLU A 169 -13.76 16.41 -8.48
CA GLU A 169 -13.56 16.25 -9.92
C GLU A 169 -13.78 17.59 -10.64
N VAL A 170 -12.94 17.86 -11.62
CA VAL A 170 -13.09 18.95 -12.57
C VAL A 170 -12.97 18.35 -13.97
N ASP A 171 -14.13 18.21 -14.60
CA ASP A 171 -14.30 17.65 -15.94
C ASP A 171 -14.47 18.79 -16.97
N GLY A 172 -14.17 18.50 -18.23
CA GLY A 172 -14.25 19.46 -19.33
C GLY A 172 -14.71 18.78 -20.61
N GLY A 173 -15.61 19.41 -21.36
CA GLY A 173 -16.10 18.82 -22.62
C GLY A 173 -16.66 17.41 -22.43
N ASP A 174 -16.10 16.46 -23.18
CA ASP A 174 -16.40 15.02 -23.08
C ASP A 174 -15.46 14.30 -22.10
N ALA A 175 -14.43 14.98 -21.60
CA ALA A 175 -13.40 14.44 -20.72
C ALA A 175 -13.89 14.34 -19.28
N LYS A 176 -13.78 13.16 -18.65
CA LYS A 176 -14.25 12.89 -17.29
C LYS A 176 -13.49 11.77 -16.59
N ALA A 177 -13.37 11.89 -15.28
CA ALA A 177 -12.93 10.78 -14.43
C ALA A 177 -14.13 9.94 -13.96
N GLN A 178 -13.97 8.63 -13.93
CA GLN A 178 -15.07 7.70 -13.65
C GLN A 178 -14.56 6.39 -13.06
N ILE A 179 -15.49 5.55 -12.59
CA ILE A 179 -15.18 4.17 -12.19
C ILE A 179 -15.63 3.24 -13.31
N ILE A 180 -14.68 2.47 -13.85
CA ILE A 180 -14.94 1.40 -14.82
C ILE A 180 -14.17 0.17 -14.36
N ASP A 181 -14.86 -0.97 -14.28
CA ASP A 181 -14.29 -2.29 -14.03
C ASP A 181 -13.37 -2.35 -12.80
N ASN A 182 -13.80 -1.66 -11.72
CA ASN A 182 -13.11 -1.50 -10.44
C ASN A 182 -11.86 -0.60 -10.45
N ARG A 183 -11.69 0.24 -11.46
CA ARG A 183 -10.57 1.17 -11.58
C ARG A 183 -11.03 2.61 -11.76
N MET A 184 -10.14 3.55 -11.42
CA MET A 184 -10.34 4.94 -11.78
C MET A 184 -9.90 5.14 -13.23
N PHE A 185 -10.88 5.31 -14.11
CA PHE A 185 -10.68 5.49 -15.55
C PHE A 185 -10.79 6.97 -15.94
N PHE A 186 -9.87 7.43 -16.76
CA PHE A 186 -9.85 8.77 -17.31
C PHE A 186 -10.29 8.72 -18.77
N GLU A 187 -11.52 9.16 -19.06
CA GLU A 187 -11.95 9.40 -20.44
C GLU A 187 -11.42 10.78 -20.83
N ALA A 188 -10.43 10.86 -21.72
CA ALA A 188 -9.81 12.11 -22.15
C ALA A 188 -10.21 12.47 -23.59
N SER A 189 -10.31 13.77 -23.87
CA SER A 189 -10.80 14.28 -25.16
C SER A 189 -10.06 15.53 -25.64
N ASP A 190 -8.72 15.53 -25.59
CA ASP A 190 -7.86 16.68 -25.94
C ASP A 190 -8.15 17.95 -25.12
N GLU A 191 -8.76 17.78 -23.95
CA GLU A 191 -9.09 18.90 -23.08
C GLU A 191 -7.85 19.39 -22.32
N VAL A 192 -7.85 20.68 -22.05
CA VAL A 192 -6.72 21.34 -21.40
C VAL A 192 -6.82 21.11 -19.88
N ASN A 193 -5.85 20.38 -19.34
CA ASN A 193 -5.73 19.99 -17.93
C ASN A 193 -6.97 19.28 -17.35
N MET A 194 -7.69 18.51 -18.18
CA MET A 194 -8.91 17.81 -17.80
C MET A 194 -9.02 16.40 -18.45
N PRO A 195 -9.62 15.42 -17.75
CA PRO A 195 -10.20 15.55 -16.41
C PRO A 195 -9.13 15.68 -15.32
N LEU A 196 -9.54 16.27 -14.20
CA LEU A 196 -8.73 16.48 -13.01
C LEU A 196 -9.46 15.93 -11.80
N VAL A 197 -8.76 15.15 -10.99
CA VAL A 197 -9.25 14.66 -9.70
C VAL A 197 -8.32 15.09 -8.58
N ARG A 198 -8.91 15.34 -7.42
CA ARG A 198 -8.16 15.78 -6.24
C ARG A 198 -8.77 15.25 -4.95
N HIS A 199 -7.94 14.85 -4.02
CA HIS A 199 -8.37 14.44 -2.67
C HIS A 199 -7.47 15.09 -1.61
N THR A 200 -8.09 15.55 -0.53
CA THR A 200 -7.39 16.15 0.61
C THR A 200 -7.34 15.21 1.80
N PHE A 201 -6.26 15.22 2.56
CA PHE A 201 -6.08 14.43 3.77
C PHE A 201 -5.43 15.26 4.87
N THR A 202 -5.22 14.65 6.04
CA THR A 202 -4.59 15.33 7.18
C THR A 202 -3.19 15.82 6.80
N GLN A 203 -2.91 17.10 7.05
CA GLN A 203 -1.63 17.71 6.71
C GLN A 203 -0.45 17.05 7.41
N GLN A 204 0.60 16.80 6.63
CA GLN A 204 1.88 16.24 7.03
C GLN A 204 2.98 17.28 6.80
N ASP A 205 3.77 17.57 7.83
CA ASP A 205 4.82 18.59 7.82
C ASP A 205 6.19 18.09 8.33
N ASN A 206 6.26 16.84 8.77
CA ASN A 206 7.49 16.19 9.25
C ASN A 206 7.41 14.67 9.06
N GLY A 207 8.56 13.99 9.18
CA GLY A 207 8.64 12.53 9.07
C GLY A 207 8.58 12.03 7.63
N THR A 208 8.05 10.82 7.45
CA THR A 208 7.97 10.17 6.13
C THR A 208 6.52 10.02 5.68
N LEU A 209 6.26 10.22 4.39
CA LEU A 209 4.96 9.97 3.76
C LEU A 209 5.15 9.02 2.58
N THR A 210 4.50 7.87 2.60
CA THR A 210 4.48 6.92 1.49
C THR A 210 3.20 7.08 0.69
N PHE A 211 3.33 7.40 -0.59
CA PHE A 211 2.24 7.47 -1.56
C PHE A 211 2.40 6.35 -2.59
N ARG A 212 1.37 5.52 -2.75
CA ARG A 212 1.36 4.38 -3.67
C ARG A 212 0.16 4.48 -4.60
N TYR A 213 0.34 4.01 -5.83
CA TYR A 213 -0.73 3.81 -6.80
C TYR A 213 -0.27 2.86 -7.90
N THR A 214 -1.24 2.21 -8.53
CA THR A 214 -1.06 1.47 -9.78
C THR A 214 -1.36 2.41 -10.94
N PHE A 215 -0.52 2.34 -11.97
CA PHE A 215 -0.59 3.15 -13.17
C PHE A 215 -0.66 2.24 -14.39
N ASN A 216 -1.68 2.43 -15.23
CA ASN A 216 -1.82 1.74 -16.49
C ASN A 216 -2.29 2.74 -17.54
N PHE A 217 -1.32 3.42 -18.19
CA PHE A 217 -1.56 4.28 -19.35
C PHE A 217 -0.88 3.69 -20.58
N GLU A 218 -1.57 3.68 -21.71
CA GLU A 218 -1.05 3.06 -22.93
C GLU A 218 -1.26 3.93 -24.17
N ARG A 219 -0.16 4.27 -24.85
CA ARG A 219 -0.22 4.92 -26.15
C ARG A 219 -0.33 3.89 -27.27
N THR A 220 -1.41 3.97 -28.05
CA THR A 220 -1.72 3.06 -29.16
C THR A 220 -1.69 3.72 -30.54
N GLY A 221 -1.79 5.05 -30.59
CA GLY A 221 -1.72 5.84 -31.82
C GLY A 221 -0.51 6.77 -31.89
N ASP A 222 -0.34 7.46 -33.03
CA ASP A 222 0.73 8.42 -33.27
C ASP A 222 0.46 9.79 -32.63
N GLU A 223 0.31 9.83 -31.31
CA GLU A 223 0.15 11.05 -30.50
C GLU A 223 1.52 11.63 -30.11
N ASN A 224 1.70 12.95 -30.19
CA ASN A 224 2.92 13.62 -29.71
C ASN A 224 2.67 14.66 -28.63
N ASN A 225 1.42 15.03 -28.37
CA ASN A 225 1.07 16.02 -27.38
C ASN A 225 0.20 15.34 -26.33
N TYR A 226 0.76 15.02 -25.17
CA TYR A 226 0.02 14.45 -24.05
C TYR A 226 0.87 14.52 -22.80
N GLU A 227 0.20 14.76 -21.68
CA GLU A 227 0.80 14.80 -20.35
C GLU A 227 -0.17 14.20 -19.33
N VAL A 228 0.37 13.47 -18.38
CA VAL A 228 -0.36 12.97 -17.21
C VAL A 228 0.44 13.36 -15.99
N TYR A 229 -0.16 14.17 -15.13
CA TYR A 229 0.46 14.66 -13.92
C TYR A 229 -0.09 13.93 -12.70
N VAL A 230 0.82 13.55 -11.80
CA VAL A 230 0.49 13.01 -10.47
C VAL A 230 1.27 13.80 -9.44
N GLN A 231 0.55 14.47 -8.55
CA GLN A 231 1.13 15.50 -7.70
C GLN A 231 0.73 15.36 -6.23
N LEU A 232 1.69 15.65 -5.35
CA LEU A 232 1.45 15.86 -3.91
C LEU A 232 1.85 17.29 -3.53
N GLY A 233 1.05 17.95 -2.69
CA GLY A 233 1.35 19.29 -2.21
C GLY A 233 0.38 19.81 -1.17
N ASP A 234 0.37 21.14 -1.01
CA ASP A 234 -0.48 21.85 -0.05
C ASP A 234 -1.73 22.42 -0.75
N GLU A 235 -2.91 21.97 -0.34
CA GLU A 235 -4.23 22.43 -0.82
C GLU A 235 -4.35 23.96 -0.76
N ALA A 236 -3.78 24.59 0.27
CA ALA A 236 -3.90 26.03 0.46
C ALA A 236 -3.06 26.82 -0.56
N LEU A 237 -2.08 26.17 -1.19
CA LEU A 237 -1.12 26.81 -2.10
C LEU A 237 -1.26 26.33 -3.55
N ILE A 238 -1.74 25.10 -3.76
CA ILE A 238 -1.99 24.54 -5.08
C ILE A 238 -3.02 25.40 -5.83
N VAL A 239 -2.64 25.83 -7.03
CA VAL A 239 -3.50 26.60 -7.95
C VAL A 239 -3.92 25.73 -9.14
N SER A 240 -4.89 26.20 -9.93
CA SER A 240 -5.27 25.56 -11.19
C SER A 240 -4.04 25.31 -12.08
N PRO A 241 -3.90 24.13 -12.71
CA PRO A 241 -2.81 23.88 -13.67
C PRO A 241 -2.76 24.89 -14.82
N THR A 242 -3.89 25.48 -15.20
CA THR A 242 -3.96 26.57 -16.18
C THR A 242 -3.23 27.85 -15.76
N VAL A 243 -2.92 27.99 -14.47
CA VAL A 243 -2.15 29.11 -13.90
C VAL A 243 -0.71 28.68 -13.65
N SER A 244 -0.52 27.52 -13.02
CA SER A 244 0.78 26.90 -12.78
C SER A 244 0.59 25.43 -12.42
N ASP A 245 1.40 24.59 -13.04
CA ASP A 245 1.57 23.17 -12.74
C ASP A 245 2.38 22.92 -11.46
N ASN A 246 3.27 23.86 -11.08
CA ASN A 246 4.22 23.65 -9.99
C ASN A 246 3.89 24.38 -8.68
N THR A 247 3.09 25.45 -8.69
CA THR A 247 2.87 26.26 -7.48
C THR A 247 2.19 25.44 -6.38
N GLY A 248 2.81 25.39 -5.20
CA GLY A 248 2.29 24.65 -4.04
C GLY A 248 2.48 23.12 -4.12
N VAL A 249 3.20 22.63 -5.14
CA VAL A 249 3.48 21.21 -5.35
C VAL A 249 4.85 20.86 -4.75
N ALA A 250 4.90 19.78 -3.97
CA ALA A 250 6.14 19.22 -3.42
C ALA A 250 6.68 18.11 -4.32
N VAL A 251 5.83 17.12 -4.64
CA VAL A 251 6.14 16.02 -5.56
C VAL A 251 5.39 16.26 -6.85
N ASN A 252 6.12 16.35 -7.96
CA ASN A 252 5.57 16.65 -9.29
C ASN A 252 6.01 15.59 -10.29
N LEU A 253 5.19 14.55 -10.46
CA LEU A 253 5.47 13.45 -11.38
C LEU A 253 4.76 13.69 -12.71
N LEU A 254 5.43 13.31 -13.78
CA LEU A 254 4.97 13.51 -15.14
C LEU A 254 5.16 12.24 -15.96
N TRP A 255 4.11 11.83 -16.66
CA TRP A 255 4.18 10.88 -17.75
C TRP A 255 3.79 11.59 -19.05
N ALA A 256 4.69 11.63 -20.03
CA ALA A 256 4.51 12.47 -21.20
C ALA A 256 5.29 12.00 -22.43
N SER A 257 5.13 12.75 -23.51
CA SER A 257 5.88 12.58 -24.75
C SER A 257 7.22 13.36 -24.77
N PRO A 258 8.07 13.16 -25.79
CA PRO A 258 9.27 13.97 -25.98
C PRO A 258 9.00 15.46 -26.26
N MET A 259 7.78 15.82 -26.68
CA MET A 259 7.39 17.22 -26.86
C MET A 259 7.47 17.98 -25.52
N TRP A 260 7.26 17.28 -24.42
CA TRP A 260 7.23 17.81 -23.05
C TRP A 260 8.51 17.48 -22.26
N GLY A 261 9.63 17.31 -22.96
CA GLY A 261 10.96 17.18 -22.35
C GLY A 261 11.36 15.78 -21.92
N MET A 262 10.53 14.76 -22.18
CA MET A 262 10.92 13.36 -22.03
C MET A 262 11.91 12.94 -23.13
N ALA A 263 12.70 11.91 -22.87
CA ALA A 263 13.59 11.32 -23.87
C ALA A 263 12.85 10.36 -24.82
N ASN A 264 11.80 9.70 -24.32
CA ASN A 264 10.98 8.73 -25.06
C ASN A 264 9.50 9.09 -24.97
N HIS A 265 8.70 8.51 -25.87
CA HIS A 265 7.26 8.40 -25.63
C HIS A 265 7.00 7.55 -24.40
N GLU A 266 5.92 7.88 -23.70
CA GLU A 266 5.49 7.20 -22.48
C GLU A 266 6.60 7.27 -21.40
N GLY A 267 7.36 8.37 -21.47
CA GLY A 267 8.41 8.68 -20.53
C GLY A 267 7.78 9.08 -19.22
N PHE A 268 8.13 8.36 -18.15
CA PHE A 268 7.77 8.67 -16.79
C PHE A 268 8.94 9.32 -16.06
N GLY A 269 8.68 10.37 -15.30
CA GLY A 269 9.71 11.07 -14.56
C GLY A 269 9.14 12.11 -13.62
N HIS A 270 9.96 13.13 -13.37
CA HIS A 270 9.59 14.22 -12.46
C HIS A 270 9.94 15.59 -13.04
N VAL A 271 9.27 16.60 -12.48
CA VAL A 271 9.46 18.01 -12.77
C VAL A 271 10.04 18.71 -11.54
N ASN A 272 11.02 19.60 -11.74
CA ASN A 272 11.51 20.51 -10.71
C ASN A 272 11.77 21.89 -11.35
N GLY A 273 10.94 22.87 -10.99
CA GLY A 273 10.77 24.10 -11.75
C GLY A 273 10.45 23.79 -13.22
N ALA A 274 11.20 24.36 -14.15
CA ALA A 274 11.02 24.10 -15.58
C ALA A 274 11.78 22.85 -16.09
N ALA A 275 12.49 22.12 -15.23
CA ALA A 275 13.31 20.99 -15.65
C ALA A 275 12.53 19.67 -15.55
N VAL A 276 12.44 18.95 -16.67
CA VAL A 276 11.87 17.60 -16.75
C VAL A 276 12.99 16.58 -16.77
N THR A 277 12.89 15.54 -15.95
CA THR A 277 13.86 14.43 -15.91
C THR A 277 13.12 13.10 -16.02
N GLN A 278 13.38 12.36 -17.10
CA GLN A 278 12.82 11.02 -17.29
C GLN A 278 13.57 9.99 -16.43
N LEU A 279 12.83 9.12 -15.76
CA LEU A 279 13.32 8.01 -14.95
C LEU A 279 13.12 6.66 -15.65
N ALA A 280 11.97 6.47 -16.28
CA ALA A 280 11.57 5.21 -16.90
C ALA A 280 10.69 5.42 -18.14
N VAL A 281 10.41 4.34 -18.86
CA VAL A 281 9.32 4.24 -19.83
C VAL A 281 8.28 3.30 -19.24
N LEU A 282 7.04 3.79 -19.10
CA LEU A 282 5.93 3.03 -18.52
C LEU A 282 4.80 2.91 -19.56
N SER A 283 4.30 1.71 -19.83
CA SER A 283 3.26 1.47 -20.83
C SER A 283 2.33 0.34 -20.42
N GLY A 284 1.05 0.47 -20.77
CA GLY A 284 0.00 -0.54 -20.53
C GLY A 284 0.06 -1.78 -21.43
N ASP A 285 -1.04 -2.53 -21.57
CA ASP A 285 -1.05 -3.95 -21.93
C ASP A 285 -0.88 -4.30 -23.43
N ALA A 286 -1.20 -3.41 -24.37
CA ALA A 286 -1.37 -3.75 -25.79
C ALA A 286 -0.64 -2.83 -26.79
N GLY A 287 0.15 -1.87 -26.29
CA GLY A 287 0.54 -0.68 -27.06
C GLY A 287 1.86 -0.83 -27.78
N PHE A 288 2.40 0.29 -28.27
CA PHE A 288 3.71 0.29 -28.92
C PHE A 288 4.84 -0.21 -28.00
N ASN A 289 4.66 -0.07 -26.69
CA ASN A 289 5.59 -0.53 -25.67
C ASN A 289 4.93 -1.47 -24.64
N ALA A 290 3.99 -2.33 -25.04
CA ALA A 290 3.19 -3.18 -24.14
C ALA A 290 3.94 -3.81 -22.93
N GLY A 291 3.46 -3.55 -21.70
CA GLY A 291 3.97 -4.10 -20.44
C GLY A 291 2.90 -4.29 -19.36
N GLY A 292 1.89 -3.41 -19.25
CA GLY A 292 0.75 -3.54 -18.34
C GLY A 292 0.85 -2.70 -17.06
N ASP A 293 0.30 -3.20 -15.96
CA ASP A 293 0.28 -2.46 -14.69
C ASP A 293 1.68 -2.12 -14.17
N THR A 294 1.87 -0.86 -13.76
CA THR A 294 3.02 -0.39 -13.01
C THR A 294 2.63 0.05 -11.60
N ASN A 295 3.22 -0.57 -10.59
CA ASN A 295 3.13 -0.14 -9.21
C ASN A 295 4.18 0.94 -8.93
N ILE A 296 3.72 2.13 -8.55
CA ILE A 296 4.56 3.28 -8.24
C ILE A 296 4.51 3.54 -6.73
N VAL A 297 5.69 3.64 -6.11
CA VAL A 297 5.84 4.02 -4.70
C VAL A 297 6.68 5.27 -4.62
N VAL A 298 6.11 6.31 -4.03
CA VAL A 298 6.79 7.55 -3.69
C VAL A 298 7.01 7.59 -2.19
N THR A 299 8.27 7.57 -1.76
CA THR A 299 8.65 7.73 -0.36
C THR A 299 9.13 9.15 -0.16
N VAL A 300 8.28 9.97 0.45
CA VAL A 300 8.54 11.38 0.71
C VAL A 300 9.17 11.54 2.08
N HIS A 301 10.27 12.28 2.14
CA HIS A 301 11.01 12.63 3.35
C HIS A 301 10.79 14.12 3.63
N LEU A 302 9.81 14.43 4.47
CA LEU A 302 9.39 15.81 4.74
C LEU A 302 10.50 16.61 5.45
N ASP A 303 11.27 15.96 6.33
CA ASP A 303 12.35 16.59 7.08
C ASP A 303 13.52 17.06 6.18
N SER A 304 13.77 16.34 5.08
CA SER A 304 14.82 16.68 4.12
C SER A 304 14.30 17.37 2.85
N ASN A 305 12.98 17.51 2.70
CA ASN A 305 12.32 18.02 1.48
C ASN A 305 12.79 17.26 0.22
N THR A 306 12.86 15.94 0.33
CA THR A 306 13.23 15.05 -0.78
C THR A 306 12.25 13.89 -0.88
N TYR A 307 12.20 13.23 -2.02
CA TYR A 307 11.45 11.99 -2.20
C TYR A 307 12.22 10.98 -3.04
N ASP A 308 11.88 9.72 -2.83
CA ASP A 308 12.33 8.59 -3.62
C ASP A 308 11.14 8.06 -4.42
N VAL A 309 11.42 7.55 -5.62
CA VAL A 309 10.44 6.87 -6.46
C VAL A 309 10.95 5.46 -6.69
N ALA A 310 10.11 4.47 -6.46
CA ALA A 310 10.35 3.08 -6.81
C ALA A 310 9.26 2.59 -7.76
N LEU A 311 9.67 1.81 -8.77
CA LEU A 311 8.82 1.32 -9.85
C LEU A 311 8.94 -0.20 -9.90
N SER A 312 7.79 -0.87 -10.08
CA SER A 312 7.73 -2.32 -10.26
C SER A 312 6.47 -2.70 -11.04
N GLY A 313 6.40 -3.93 -11.53
CA GLY A 313 5.30 -4.39 -12.36
C GLY A 313 5.72 -4.57 -13.81
N ALA A 314 4.82 -5.13 -14.60
CA ALA A 314 5.10 -5.52 -15.97
C ALA A 314 5.11 -4.29 -16.91
N GLY A 315 4.44 -3.20 -16.54
CA GLY A 315 4.44 -1.93 -17.29
C GLY A 315 5.76 -1.17 -17.30
N VAL A 316 6.76 -1.57 -16.51
CA VAL A 316 8.08 -0.94 -16.52
C VAL A 316 8.90 -1.48 -17.68
N ILE A 317 8.90 -0.75 -18.80
CA ILE A 317 9.53 -1.18 -20.06
C ILE A 317 11.05 -1.00 -20.01
N SER A 318 11.48 0.13 -19.46
CA SER A 318 12.89 0.43 -19.27
C SER A 318 13.09 1.49 -18.20
N GLY A 319 14.31 1.54 -17.64
CA GLY A 319 14.67 2.47 -16.59
C GLY A 319 14.31 1.97 -15.20
N SER A 320 14.43 2.85 -14.23
CA SER A 320 14.16 2.56 -12.82
C SER A 320 13.75 3.84 -12.11
N GLY A 321 13.23 3.69 -10.90
CA GLY A 321 13.05 4.81 -9.99
C GLY A 321 14.37 5.51 -9.61
N ALA A 322 14.26 6.58 -8.83
CA ALA A 322 15.38 7.37 -8.36
C ALA A 322 15.18 7.81 -6.91
N ASN A 323 16.29 8.09 -6.22
CA ASN A 323 16.28 8.46 -4.80
C ASN A 323 16.81 9.89 -4.61
N GLY A 324 16.37 10.56 -3.55
CA GLY A 324 16.85 11.88 -3.14
C GLY A 324 16.44 13.00 -4.09
N ILE A 325 15.30 12.85 -4.78
CA ILE A 325 14.76 13.88 -5.67
C ILE A 325 14.28 15.05 -4.81
N ALA A 326 14.72 16.27 -5.10
CA ALA A 326 14.32 17.45 -4.33
C ALA A 326 12.86 17.81 -4.60
N PHE A 327 12.18 18.35 -3.57
CA PHE A 327 10.86 18.95 -3.74
C PHE A 327 10.91 20.08 -4.77
N ASP A 328 9.79 20.25 -5.47
CA ASP A 328 9.58 21.41 -6.35
C ASP A 328 9.36 22.68 -5.51
N ASN A 329 8.55 22.57 -4.45
CA ASN A 329 8.42 23.57 -3.39
C ASN A 329 8.49 22.93 -2.01
N ASN A 330 9.20 23.57 -1.07
CA ASN A 330 9.28 23.13 0.33
C ASN A 330 7.99 23.50 1.06
N VAL A 331 6.96 22.68 0.91
CA VAL A 331 5.62 22.87 1.49
C VAL A 331 5.19 21.65 2.30
N ALA A 332 4.23 21.84 3.20
CA ALA A 332 3.54 20.72 3.83
C ALA A 332 2.69 19.96 2.78
N ILE A 333 2.34 18.72 3.07
CA ILE A 333 1.57 17.89 2.13
C ILE A 333 0.25 17.48 2.77
N ASN A 334 -0.86 17.81 2.11
CA ASN A 334 -2.22 17.45 2.53
C ASN A 334 -3.14 17.12 1.33
N THR A 335 -2.59 17.05 0.12
CA THR A 335 -3.38 16.90 -1.11
C THR A 335 -2.67 16.01 -2.11
N VAL A 336 -3.45 15.14 -2.74
CA VAL A 336 -3.09 14.45 -3.98
C VAL A 336 -3.94 15.00 -5.13
N ARG A 337 -3.30 15.27 -6.26
CA ARG A 337 -3.95 15.74 -7.49
C ARG A 337 -3.45 14.93 -8.68
N ILE A 338 -4.38 14.51 -9.52
CA ILE A 338 -4.09 13.79 -10.77
C ILE A 338 -4.86 14.48 -11.88
N TYR A 339 -4.21 14.77 -13.00
CA TYR A 339 -4.88 15.32 -14.18
C TYR A 339 -4.15 14.92 -15.46
N VAL A 340 -4.86 15.03 -16.58
CA VAL A 340 -4.30 14.81 -17.92
C VAL A 340 -4.38 16.11 -18.72
N ASP A 341 -3.49 16.30 -19.67
CA ASP A 341 -3.50 17.45 -20.59
C ASP A 341 -3.28 16.98 -22.03
N ASN A 342 -4.14 17.46 -22.93
CA ASN A 342 -4.10 17.17 -24.37
C ASN A 342 -4.07 15.66 -24.74
N LEU A 343 -4.58 14.78 -23.87
CA LEU A 343 -4.65 13.35 -24.15
C LEU A 343 -5.95 13.03 -24.91
N ASN A 344 -5.86 12.23 -25.97
CA ASN A 344 -7.00 11.81 -26.78
C ASN A 344 -7.20 10.30 -26.77
N ASN A 345 -8.31 9.80 -26.22
CA ASN A 345 -8.61 8.36 -26.21
C ASN A 345 -8.71 7.68 -27.60
N ASN A 346 -8.60 8.41 -28.71
CA ASN A 346 -8.42 7.80 -30.03
C ASN A 346 -7.00 7.23 -30.28
N ASN A 347 -6.01 7.68 -29.50
CA ASN A 347 -4.60 7.25 -29.61
C ASN A 347 -4.08 6.64 -28.31
N PHE A 348 -4.93 6.47 -27.31
CA PHE A 348 -4.61 5.81 -26.06
C PHE A 348 -5.67 4.78 -25.75
N ASP A 349 -5.21 3.58 -25.40
CA ASP A 349 -6.02 2.60 -24.69
C ASP A 349 -5.58 2.63 -23.22
N ASP A 350 -6.28 1.91 -22.35
CA ASP A 350 -6.02 1.81 -20.91
C ASP A 350 -5.60 3.13 -20.26
N THR A 351 -6.52 3.93 -19.73
CA THR A 351 -6.22 5.25 -19.11
C THR A 351 -6.58 5.24 -17.63
N GLU A 352 -5.90 4.39 -16.88
CA GLU A 352 -6.36 3.93 -15.57
C GLU A 352 -5.35 4.14 -14.44
N PHE A 353 -5.91 4.42 -13.27
CA PHE A 353 -5.25 4.35 -11.98
C PHE A 353 -5.98 3.37 -11.07
N ASP A 354 -5.21 2.73 -10.19
CA ASP A 354 -5.76 1.82 -9.18
C ASP A 354 -5.00 1.91 -7.84
N ASP A 355 -5.56 1.33 -6.78
CA ASP A 355 -4.91 1.12 -5.48
C ASP A 355 -4.17 2.36 -4.90
N VAL A 356 -4.81 3.52 -4.92
CA VAL A 356 -4.24 4.75 -4.38
C VAL A 356 -4.18 4.68 -2.85
N SER A 357 -3.00 4.89 -2.26
CA SER A 357 -2.83 4.96 -0.80
C SER A 357 -1.78 5.95 -0.35
N ILE A 358 -2.03 6.59 0.80
CA ILE A 358 -1.16 7.59 1.42
C ILE A 358 -1.06 7.28 2.91
N ILE A 359 0.16 7.01 3.38
CA ILE A 359 0.45 6.58 4.75
C ILE A 359 1.63 7.40 5.28
N SER A 360 1.52 8.07 6.43
CA SER A 360 2.63 8.82 7.05
C SER A 360 3.21 8.11 8.26
N SER A 361 4.51 8.13 8.49
CA SER A 361 5.19 7.44 9.61
C SER A 361 6.16 8.32 10.37
#